data_AF-A0AB38EM54-F1
#
_entry.id   AF-A0AB38EM54-F1
#
_cell.length_a   1.000
_cell.length_b   1.000
_cell.length_c   1.000
_cell.angle_alpha   90.00
_cell.angle_beta   90.00
_cell.angle_gamma   90.00
#
_symmetry.space_group_name_H-M   'P 1'
#
loop_
_entity.id
_entity.type
_entity.pdbx_description
1 polymer ?
#
loop_
_entity_poly.entity_id
_entity_poly.type
_entity_poly.pdbx_seq_one_letter_code
_entity_poly.pdbx_strand_id
1 'polypeptide(L)' 'MEVHFEKIKIPEGHSLVGAGTEALGSKRGQDTDIYWYNEIDAAGQVIATHEVEDSTSIYPPFGRTITASKLSKVRT' A
#
# COMPACT_ATOMS: atom_id res chain seq x y z
N MET A 1 -5.84 -1.16 -6.87
CA MET A 1 -5.42 0.25 -6.69
C MET A 1 -6.46 1.08 -5.95
N GLU A 2 -7.70 1.21 -6.44
CA GLU A 2 -8.73 2.06 -5.77
C GLU A 2 -8.95 1.70 -4.30
N VAL A 3 -9.06 0.40 -3.98
CA VAL A 3 -9.22 -0.07 -2.58
C VAL A 3 -7.99 0.22 -1.70
N HIS A 4 -6.79 0.36 -2.27
CA HIS A 4 -5.59 0.66 -1.49
C HIS A 4 -5.62 2.12 -1.01
N PHE A 5 -6.05 3.04 -1.87
CA PHE A 5 -6.15 4.45 -1.55
C PHE A 5 -7.22 4.72 -0.49
N GLU A 6 -8.30 3.94 -0.46
CA GLU A 6 -9.31 4.01 0.62
C GLU A 6 -8.73 3.68 2.01
N LYS A 7 -7.68 2.86 2.06
CA LYS A 7 -6.98 2.52 3.32
C LYS A 7 -5.97 3.57 3.73
N ILE A 8 -5.53 4.43 2.80
CA ILE A 8 -4.54 5.47 3.04
C ILE A 8 -5.25 6.83 3.16
N LYS A 9 -5.32 7.36 4.38
CA LYS A 9 -5.88 8.69 4.61
C LYS A 9 -4.78 9.74 4.41
N ILE A 10 -4.92 10.55 3.36
CA ILE A 10 -4.05 11.70 3.09
C ILE A 10 -4.83 13.02 3.26
N PRO A 11 -4.15 14.13 3.60
CA PRO A 11 -4.75 15.46 3.61
C PRO A 11 -5.27 15.90 2.23
N GLU A 12 -6.21 16.85 2.22
CA GLU A 12 -6.69 17.46 0.98
C GLU A 12 -5.55 18.21 0.27
N GLY A 13 -5.50 18.11 -1.06
CA GLY A 13 -4.43 18.70 -1.88
C GLY A 13 -3.16 17.85 -1.95
N HIS A 14 -3.08 16.75 -1.21
CA HIS A 14 -2.02 15.75 -1.38
C HIS A 14 -2.43 14.71 -2.42
N SER A 15 -1.44 14.03 -2.98
CA SER A 15 -1.64 12.94 -3.94
C SER A 15 -0.80 11.72 -3.58
N LEU A 16 -1.23 10.54 -4.02
CA LEU A 16 -0.48 9.30 -3.88
C LEU A 16 0.06 8.87 -5.25
N VAL A 17 1.36 8.59 -5.32
CA VAL A 17 2.02 8.08 -6.51
C VAL A 17 2.66 6.73 -6.22
N GLY A 18 2.47 5.77 -7.12
CA GLY A 18 3.09 4.45 -7.00
C GLY A 18 4.62 4.55 -6.95
N ALA A 19 5.20 4.02 -5.89
CA ALA A 19 6.66 4.01 -5.66
C ALA A 19 7.28 2.64 -5.92
N GLY A 20 6.48 1.57 -5.88
CA GLY A 20 6.94 0.22 -6.19
C GLY A 20 5.96 -0.86 -5.74
N THR A 21 6.31 -2.10 -6.04
CA THR A 21 5.58 -3.29 -5.58
C THR A 21 6.55 -4.44 -5.40
N GLU A 22 6.25 -5.32 -4.45
CA GLU A 22 6.96 -6.56 -4.19
C GLU A 22 5.94 -7.68 -3.99
N ALA A 23 6.06 -8.74 -4.79
CA ALA A 23 5.29 -9.96 -4.57
C ALA A 23 6.02 -10.83 -3.55
N LEU A 24 5.45 -10.98 -2.34
CA LEU A 24 5.98 -11.93 -1.36
C LEU A 24 5.58 -13.37 -1.71
N GLY A 25 4.57 -13.51 -2.56
CA GLY A 25 4.05 -14.77 -3.08
C GLY A 25 3.28 -15.57 -2.04
N SER A 26 2.98 -16.81 -2.38
CA SER A 26 2.13 -17.66 -1.56
C SER A 26 2.87 -18.24 -0.35
N LYS A 27 2.41 -17.94 0.86
CA LYS A 27 2.91 -18.50 2.12
C LYS A 27 1.76 -18.78 3.08
N ARG A 28 1.75 -19.97 3.68
CA ARG A 28 0.73 -20.39 4.68
C ARG A 28 -0.73 -20.19 4.23
N GLY A 29 -1.02 -20.43 2.96
CA GLY A 29 -2.38 -20.33 2.41
C GLY A 29 -2.84 -18.91 2.09
N GLN A 30 -1.92 -17.94 2.11
CA GLN A 30 -2.15 -16.56 1.69
C GLN A 30 -1.18 -16.22 0.57
N ASP A 31 -1.67 -15.53 -0.45
CA ASP A 31 -0.85 -14.86 -1.46
C ASP A 31 -0.79 -13.38 -1.07
N THR A 32 0.41 -12.88 -0.83
CA THR A 32 0.60 -11.53 -0.29
C THR A 32 1.48 -10.71 -1.23
N ASP A 33 0.97 -9.52 -1.56
CA ASP A 33 1.68 -8.48 -2.29
C ASP A 33 1.88 -7.24 -1.40
N ILE A 34 3.03 -6.60 -1.53
CA ILE A 34 3.33 -5.31 -0.93
C ILE A 34 3.33 -4.24 -2.02
N TYR A 35 2.71 -3.11 -1.72
CA TYR A 35 2.68 -1.92 -2.58
C TYR A 35 3.18 -0.73 -1.79
N TRP A 36 4.00 0.12 -2.41
CA TRP A 36 4.42 1.39 -1.82
C TRP A 36 3.86 2.56 -2.61
N TYR A 37 3.38 3.56 -1.87
CA TYR A 37 2.84 4.79 -2.43
C TYR A 37 3.49 6.00 -1.75
N ASN A 38 4.10 6.88 -2.54
CA ASN A 38 4.61 8.15 -2.05
C ASN A 38 3.47 9.16 -1.93
N GLU A 39 3.34 9.77 -0.76
CA GLU A 39 2.48 10.92 -0.52
C GLU A 39 3.22 12.17 -0.96
N ILE A 40 2.64 12.86 -1.94
CA ILE A 40 3.17 14.08 -2.53
C ILE A 40 2.29 15.25 -2.06
N ASP A 41 2.93 16.28 -1.50
CA ASP A 41 2.24 17.51 -1.09
C ASP A 41 1.86 18.39 -2.28
N ALA A 42 1.15 19.49 -2.03
CA ALA A 42 0.75 20.44 -3.07
C ALA A 42 1.94 21.13 -3.78
N ALA A 43 3.14 21.09 -3.18
CA ALA A 43 4.37 21.63 -3.77
C ALA A 43 5.13 20.59 -4.62
N GLY A 44 4.61 19.36 -4.72
CA GLY A 44 5.24 18.28 -5.48
C GLY A 44 6.35 17.55 -4.71
N GLN A 45 6.46 17.73 -3.40
CA GLN A 45 7.48 17.08 -2.57
C GLN A 45 6.95 15.78 -1.97
N VAL A 46 7.78 14.73 -1.98
CA VAL A 46 7.47 13.47 -1.29
C VAL A 46 7.66 13.68 0.20
N ILE A 47 6.56 13.65 0.95
CA ILE A 47 6.56 13.88 2.40
C ILE A 47 6.44 12.58 3.22
N ALA A 48 5.99 11.50 2.59
CA ALA A 48 5.90 10.18 3.21
C ALA A 48 5.82 9.06 2.18
N THR A 49 6.08 7.84 2.64
CA THR A 49 5.78 6.62 1.89
C THR A 49 4.80 5.78 2.70
N HIS A 50 3.75 5.29 2.06
CA HIS A 50 2.76 4.38 2.62
C HIS A 50 3.01 2.99 2.07
N GLU A 51 3.06 2.00 2.95
CA GLU A 51 3.12 0.59 2.61
C GLU A 51 1.73 -0.01 2.73
N VAL A 52 1.30 -0.74 1.70
CA VAL A 52 0.04 -1.48 1.67
C VAL A 52 0.35 -2.94 1.48
N GLU A 53 -0.05 -3.74 2.46
CA GLU A 53 -0.05 -5.20 2.36
C GLU A 53 -1.44 -5.65 1.90
N ASP A 54 -1.47 -6.38 0.79
CA ASP A 54 -2.66 -6.98 0.23
C ASP A 54 -2.52 -8.51 0.28
N SER A 55 -3.32 -9.14 1.13
CA SER A 55 -3.25 -10.57 1.39
C SER A 55 -4.55 -11.25 0.98
N THR A 56 -4.46 -12.19 0.06
CA THR A 56 -5.59 -12.95 -0.48
C THR A 56 -5.45 -14.42 -0.14
N SER A 57 -6.53 -15.03 0.37
CA SER A 57 -6.53 -16.46 0.64
C SER A 57 -6.60 -17.24 -0.66
N ILE A 58 -5.66 -18.17 -0.84
CA ILE A 58 -5.58 -19.02 -2.03
C ILE A 58 -6.49 -20.25 -1.96
N TYR A 59 -7.14 -20.47 -0.82
CA TYR A 59 -8.06 -21.59 -0.59
C TYR A 59 -9.45 -21.09 -0.14
N PRO A 60 -10.53 -21.83 -0.44
CA PRO A 60 -11.85 -21.52 0.08
C PRO A 60 -11.90 -21.55 1.62
N PRO A 61 -12.68 -20.66 2.26
CA PRO A 61 -13.39 -19.54 1.65
C PRO A 61 -12.42 -18.45 1.19
N PHE A 62 -12.61 -17.96 -0.04
CA PHE A 62 -11.79 -16.87 -0.56
C PHE A 62 -12.03 -15.60 0.25
N GLY A 63 -10.95 -15.00 0.75
CA GLY A 63 -10.98 -13.77 1.53
C GLY A 63 -9.80 -12.89 1.16
N ARG A 64 -9.95 -11.58 1.32
CA ARG A 64 -8.90 -10.58 1.05
C ARG A 64 -8.83 -9.59 2.20
N THR A 65 -7.63 -9.33 2.67
CA THR A 65 -7.33 -8.37 3.73
C THR A 65 -6.32 -7.37 3.22
N ILE A 66 -6.64 -6.09 3.35
CA ILE A 66 -5.76 -5.00 2.93
C ILE A 66 -5.48 -4.14 4.16
N THR A 67 -4.20 -3.99 4.49
CA THR A 67 -3.72 -3.14 5.57
C THR A 67 -2.78 -2.09 5.00
N ALA A 68 -2.88 -0.86 5.51
CA ALA A 68 -2.02 0.24 5.11
C ALA A 68 -1.31 0.79 6.34
N SER A 69 -0.02 1.11 6.18
CA SER A 69 0.80 1.71 7.23
C SER A 69 1.66 2.83 6.66
N LYS A 70 1.80 3.91 7.42
CA LYS A 70 2.67 5.04 7.04
C LYS A 70 4.08 4.75 7.54
N LEU A 71 5.05 4.69 6.63
CA LEU A 71 6.45 4.49 6.99
C LEU A 71 7.04 5.81 7.49
N SER A 72 7.67 5.77 8.66
CA SER A 72 8.28 6.95 9.31
C SER A 72 9.57 7.41 8.63
N LYS A 73 10.14 6.61 7.74
CA LYS A 73 11.28 6.98 6.89
C LYS A 73 10.88 6.83 5.43
N VAL A 74 11.01 7.91 4.67
CA VAL A 74 10.97 7.87 3.21
C VAL A 74 12.09 6.94 2.76
N ARG A 75 11.77 5.88 2.01
CA ARG A 75 12.80 5.07 1.36
C ARG A 75 13.49 5.98 0.33
N THR A 76 14.71 6.42 0.67
CA THR A 76 15.60 7.21 -0.21
C THR A 76 16.31 6.28 -1.19
#